data_AF-A0AAV4IFR0-F1
#
_entry.id   AF-A0AAV4IFR0-F1
#
_cell.length_a   1.000
_cell.length_b   1.000
_cell.length_c   1.000
_cell.angle_alpha   90.00
_cell.angle_beta   90.00
_cell.angle_gamma   90.00
#
_symmetry.space_group_name_H-M   'P 1'
#
loop_
_entity.id
_entity.type
_entity.pdbx_description
1 polymer ?
#
loop_
_entity_poly.entity_id
_entity_poly.type
_entity_poly.pdbx_seq_one_letter_code
_entity_poly.pdbx_strand_id
1 'polypeptide(L)'
;MNFAGKPDGISVEGLLKVNKTVLRGVCHSSDCFMMIHRVYNVVGTWPALSETCLLVPKGLVKVSHKGVHNLQGGRRKRSLLPKVGRRDRIPNGWRKTKVVALLKPGKDPKVPKSYRPISLLCILYQLYERMIMARMSLTVEENLTPDQAGFRPGRSTYLSRLQKNGLPQGSVLAPTLFNIYTNDQPEFDRTHRFIYADDLCLATQSTSFNAIETRLTDALSSLTNYYTENSLNANPSKTQVCAFHLNNHQANTKLEIIWNDQPLKYDEHPVYLGVTLDRTLSFSQHAMNVKAKVAARNSLLRKLANSNWGADPKTLRTTALALSYCTAEYSSAVWARSCHAKKVDAELNNACRIVTGQLRPTTLPLLYRTAGIAPPDIRRQTHGSTEKHKQKTDLRHPLFDHSYPRARLKSRKSFRTVESVQPDQAASHRLELWNTWDNTTNEAIQPPKEQLSSGRELQRKDWVTLNRARAKVGKTASTLHKWKLRPNSECPCGNQNQTMVHILSECTEGPHCTDQDLRDCTDAAQAWITHWRDKI
;
A
#
# COMPACT_ATOMS: atom_id res chain seq x y z
N MET A 1 -12.09 -16.67 6.84
CA MET A 1 -12.65 -17.86 7.53
C MET A 1 -11.84 -19.16 7.27
N ASN A 2 -12.30 -20.33 7.75
CA ASN A 2 -11.87 -21.68 7.33
C ASN A 2 -13.12 -22.43 6.83
N PHE A 3 -13.09 -22.99 5.63
CA PHE A 3 -14.21 -23.76 5.08
C PHE A 3 -13.88 -25.26 5.13
N ALA A 4 -14.61 -26.00 5.96
CA ALA A 4 -14.70 -27.45 5.93
C ALA A 4 -16.18 -27.80 5.89
N GLY A 5 -16.66 -28.26 4.74
CA GLY A 5 -18.03 -28.71 4.56
C GLY A 5 -18.14 -30.23 4.77
N LYS A 6 -19.32 -30.68 5.21
CA LYS A 6 -19.78 -32.06 5.04
C LYS A 6 -19.99 -32.40 3.54
N PRO A 7 -20.15 -33.69 3.16
CA PRO A 7 -19.87 -34.15 1.79
C PRO A 7 -20.82 -33.71 0.66
N ASP A 8 -21.95 -33.07 0.97
CA ASP A 8 -23.03 -32.87 0.00
C ASP A 8 -22.83 -31.60 -0.84
N GLY A 9 -22.70 -31.79 -2.16
CA GLY A 9 -22.22 -30.76 -3.09
C GLY A 9 -23.27 -29.74 -3.52
N ILE A 10 -23.00 -28.46 -3.29
CA ILE A 10 -23.78 -27.34 -3.85
C ILE A 10 -23.15 -26.92 -5.19
N SER A 11 -23.94 -26.98 -6.28
CA SER A 11 -23.51 -26.57 -7.62
C SER A 11 -23.51 -25.05 -7.80
N VAL A 12 -22.98 -24.56 -8.91
CA VAL A 12 -23.01 -23.13 -9.28
C VAL A 12 -24.44 -22.59 -9.42
N GLU A 13 -25.43 -23.46 -9.72
CA GLU A 13 -26.86 -23.09 -9.71
C GLU A 13 -27.40 -22.81 -8.30
N GLY A 14 -26.82 -23.42 -7.25
CA GLY A 14 -27.19 -23.15 -5.87
C GLY A 14 -26.84 -21.72 -5.45
N LEU A 15 -25.63 -21.25 -5.83
CA LEU A 15 -25.18 -19.88 -5.60
C LEU A 15 -26.07 -18.82 -6.29
N LEU A 16 -26.74 -19.17 -7.38
CA LEU A 16 -27.67 -18.29 -8.11
C LEU A 16 -29.10 -18.30 -7.54
N LYS A 17 -29.43 -19.15 -6.56
CA LYS A 17 -30.79 -19.19 -5.97
C LYS A 17 -30.96 -18.38 -4.69
N VAL A 18 -29.86 -17.95 -4.05
CA VAL A 18 -29.89 -17.35 -2.70
C VAL A 18 -30.34 -15.87 -2.71
N ASN A 19 -29.96 -15.07 -3.70
CA ASN A 19 -30.26 -13.63 -3.71
C ASN A 19 -31.35 -13.23 -4.71
N LYS A 20 -32.63 -13.41 -4.31
CA LYS A 20 -33.80 -13.10 -5.15
C LYS A 20 -33.96 -11.61 -5.47
N THR A 21 -33.37 -10.71 -4.69
CA THR A 21 -33.56 -9.25 -4.85
C THR A 21 -32.64 -8.69 -5.93
N VAL A 22 -31.33 -9.00 -5.87
CA VAL A 22 -30.35 -8.54 -6.87
C VAL A 22 -30.63 -9.16 -8.25
N LEU A 23 -31.01 -10.44 -8.31
CA LEU A 23 -31.28 -11.13 -9.57
C LEU A 23 -32.60 -10.70 -10.24
N ARG A 24 -33.59 -10.19 -9.49
CA ARG A 24 -34.83 -9.66 -10.08
C ARG A 24 -34.60 -8.41 -10.94
N GLY A 25 -33.65 -7.55 -10.56
CA GLY A 25 -33.23 -6.41 -11.39
C GLY A 25 -32.47 -6.80 -12.66
N VAL A 26 -31.82 -7.98 -12.67
CA VAL A 26 -31.05 -8.49 -13.82
C VAL A 26 -31.94 -9.23 -14.85
N CYS A 27 -33.13 -9.67 -14.45
CA CYS A 27 -33.97 -10.57 -15.27
C CYS A 27 -35.39 -10.04 -15.61
N HIS A 28 -35.62 -8.73 -15.62
CA HIS A 28 -36.84 -8.13 -16.16
C HIS A 28 -36.65 -7.55 -17.57
N SER A 29 -36.51 -8.44 -18.56
CA SER A 29 -37.05 -8.28 -19.92
C SER A 29 -36.70 -9.49 -20.79
N SER A 30 -37.61 -9.87 -21.68
CA SER A 30 -37.38 -10.85 -22.75
C SER A 30 -36.38 -10.36 -23.83
N ASP A 31 -35.89 -9.12 -23.72
CA ASP A 31 -35.12 -8.43 -24.75
C ASP A 31 -33.60 -8.66 -24.67
N CYS A 32 -33.09 -9.25 -23.58
CA CYS A 32 -31.68 -9.62 -23.45
C CYS A 32 -31.17 -10.56 -24.56
N PHE A 33 -32.07 -11.29 -25.25
CA PHE A 33 -31.69 -12.22 -26.32
C PHE A 33 -31.38 -11.54 -27.66
N MET A 34 -32.02 -10.40 -27.97
CA MET A 34 -31.85 -9.67 -29.23
C MET A 34 -30.60 -8.79 -29.25
N MET A 35 -30.17 -8.28 -28.09
CA MET A 35 -29.03 -7.34 -28.01
C MET A 35 -27.65 -7.98 -28.24
N ILE A 36 -27.59 -9.30 -28.42
CA ILE A 36 -26.36 -10.07 -28.69
C ILE A 36 -25.75 -9.77 -30.08
N HIS A 37 -26.54 -9.22 -31.03
CA HIS A 37 -26.08 -9.04 -32.42
C HIS A 37 -25.55 -7.64 -32.77
N ARG A 38 -25.85 -6.58 -31.99
CA ARG A 38 -25.49 -5.19 -32.36
C ARG A 38 -24.30 -4.57 -31.61
N VAL A 39 -23.83 -5.15 -30.51
CA VAL A 39 -22.68 -4.62 -29.73
C VAL A 39 -21.42 -5.51 -29.86
N TYR A 40 -21.23 -6.14 -31.02
CA TYR A 40 -20.02 -6.92 -31.32
C TYR A 40 -18.91 -6.10 -32.00
N ASN A 41 -19.17 -4.83 -32.32
CA ASN A 41 -18.20 -3.90 -32.88
C ASN A 41 -17.89 -2.78 -31.86
N VAL A 42 -16.59 -2.49 -31.76
CA VAL A 42 -15.94 -1.37 -31.03
C VAL A 42 -15.87 -1.50 -29.48
N VAL A 43 -14.74 -1.03 -28.93
CA VAL A 43 -14.37 -0.83 -27.51
C VAL A 43 -14.12 -2.07 -26.61
N GLY A 44 -15.06 -3.01 -26.48
CA GLY A 44 -15.10 -3.90 -25.29
C GLY A 44 -13.98 -4.94 -25.07
N THR A 45 -13.11 -5.23 -26.05
CA THR A 45 -12.13 -6.34 -25.96
C THR A 45 -10.69 -5.92 -25.65
N TRP A 46 -10.32 -4.67 -25.90
CA TRP A 46 -8.92 -4.22 -25.80
C TRP A 46 -8.42 -4.08 -24.36
N PRO A 47 -9.16 -3.46 -23.40
CA PRO A 47 -8.69 -3.29 -22.03
C PRO A 47 -8.51 -4.63 -21.27
N ALA A 48 -9.40 -5.59 -21.53
CA ALA A 48 -9.32 -6.92 -20.90
C ALA A 48 -8.10 -7.74 -21.40
N LEU A 49 -7.65 -7.52 -22.62
CA LEU A 49 -6.49 -8.20 -23.20
C LEU A 49 -5.16 -7.59 -22.73
N SER A 50 -5.06 -6.26 -22.59
CA SER A 50 -3.83 -5.59 -22.16
C SER A 50 -3.44 -5.93 -20.72
N GLU A 51 -4.38 -5.85 -19.77
CA GLU A 51 -4.10 -6.19 -18.36
C GLU A 51 -3.73 -7.66 -18.15
N THR A 52 -4.34 -8.58 -18.91
CA THR A 52 -4.10 -10.03 -18.74
C THR A 52 -2.67 -10.42 -19.13
N CYS A 53 -2.00 -9.62 -19.96
CA CYS A 53 -0.65 -9.95 -20.45
C CYS A 53 0.49 -9.71 -19.43
N LEU A 54 0.23 -9.04 -18.30
CA LEU A 54 1.28 -8.50 -17.43
C LEU A 54 1.74 -9.40 -16.26
N LEU A 55 0.99 -10.43 -15.83
CA LEU A 55 1.22 -11.05 -14.49
C LEU A 55 1.09 -12.59 -14.36
N VAL A 56 1.04 -13.38 -15.45
CA VAL A 56 0.75 -14.83 -15.36
C VAL A 56 1.97 -15.73 -15.66
N PRO A 57 2.44 -16.57 -14.71
CA PRO A 57 3.43 -17.61 -15.00
C PRO A 57 2.87 -18.70 -15.92
N LYS A 58 3.68 -19.19 -16.88
CA LYS A 58 3.27 -20.21 -17.87
C LYS A 58 2.62 -21.44 -17.22
N GLY A 59 1.37 -21.74 -17.58
CA GLY A 59 0.61 -22.89 -17.07
C GLY A 59 -0.16 -23.65 -18.16
N LEU A 60 0.00 -24.98 -18.17
CA LEU A 60 -0.76 -26.05 -18.87
C LEU A 60 -1.04 -25.96 -20.38
N VAL A 61 -0.96 -24.81 -21.03
CA VAL A 61 -1.01 -24.66 -22.49
C VAL A 61 0.25 -23.93 -22.95
N LYS A 62 0.99 -24.48 -23.93
CA LYS A 62 2.17 -23.83 -24.54
C LYS A 62 1.74 -22.66 -25.46
N VAL A 63 1.19 -21.60 -24.90
CA VAL A 63 1.04 -20.29 -25.55
C VAL A 63 1.90 -19.30 -24.76
N SER A 64 2.96 -18.77 -25.40
CA SER A 64 3.76 -17.70 -24.80
C SER A 64 3.02 -16.36 -24.86
N HIS A 65 3.49 -15.32 -24.16
CA HIS A 65 2.92 -13.97 -24.29
C HIS A 65 2.96 -13.48 -25.77
N LYS A 66 4.04 -13.78 -26.50
CA LYS A 66 4.11 -13.58 -27.97
C LYS A 66 3.07 -14.41 -28.74
N GLY A 67 2.75 -15.61 -28.28
CA GLY A 67 1.68 -16.45 -28.83
C GLY A 67 0.27 -15.87 -28.65
N VAL A 68 0.00 -15.14 -27.57
CA VAL A 68 -1.29 -14.45 -27.37
C VAL A 68 -1.46 -13.27 -28.34
N HIS A 69 -0.38 -12.53 -28.61
CA HIS A 69 -0.36 -11.55 -29.71
C HIS A 69 -0.46 -12.24 -31.08
N ASN A 70 0.25 -13.33 -31.33
CA ASN A 70 0.20 -14.03 -32.62
C ASN A 70 -1.13 -14.78 -32.90
N LEU A 71 -1.96 -15.03 -31.88
CA LEU A 71 -3.38 -15.40 -32.07
C LEU A 71 -4.18 -14.30 -32.79
N GLN A 72 -3.62 -13.10 -33.00
CA GLN A 72 -4.24 -12.06 -33.80
C GLN A 72 -4.31 -12.39 -35.30
N GLY A 73 -3.36 -13.15 -35.85
CA GLY A 73 -3.22 -13.41 -37.30
C GLY A 73 -3.81 -14.72 -37.83
N GLY A 74 -4.35 -15.61 -36.99
CA GLY A 74 -4.84 -16.94 -37.40
C GLY A 74 -6.35 -17.06 -37.56
N ARG A 75 -6.82 -17.72 -38.64
CA ARG A 75 -8.27 -17.98 -38.95
C ARG A 75 -9.08 -18.69 -37.84
N ARG A 76 -8.46 -19.14 -36.73
CA ARG A 76 -9.14 -19.81 -35.60
C ARG A 76 -9.98 -18.88 -34.69
N LYS A 77 -9.88 -17.55 -34.83
CA LYS A 77 -10.48 -16.55 -33.92
C LYS A 77 -12.01 -16.63 -33.72
N ARG A 78 -12.81 -17.01 -34.72
CA ARG A 78 -14.28 -16.84 -34.70
C ARG A 78 -15.10 -17.96 -34.03
N SER A 79 -14.50 -19.06 -33.58
CA SER A 79 -15.27 -20.30 -33.30
C SER A 79 -15.38 -20.77 -31.84
N LEU A 80 -14.59 -20.26 -30.89
CA LEU A 80 -14.52 -20.83 -29.52
C LEU A 80 -15.28 -20.00 -28.47
N LEU A 81 -14.86 -18.75 -28.21
CA LEU A 81 -15.47 -17.91 -27.16
C LEU A 81 -16.99 -17.70 -27.35
N PRO A 82 -17.51 -17.39 -28.56
CA PRO A 82 -18.97 -17.25 -28.77
C PRO A 82 -19.73 -18.57 -28.62
N LYS A 83 -19.11 -19.73 -28.85
CA LYS A 83 -19.76 -21.04 -28.68
C LYS A 83 -19.85 -21.48 -27.23
N VAL A 84 -18.94 -21.05 -26.35
CA VAL A 84 -19.03 -21.30 -24.91
C VAL A 84 -20.17 -20.47 -24.30
N GLY A 85 -20.27 -19.18 -24.65
CA GLY A 85 -21.33 -18.28 -24.19
C GLY A 85 -22.73 -18.52 -24.76
N ARG A 86 -22.89 -19.46 -25.71
CA ARG A 86 -24.19 -19.90 -26.26
C ARG A 86 -24.59 -21.33 -25.86
N ARG A 87 -23.83 -22.00 -24.98
CA ARG A 87 -24.02 -23.44 -24.67
C ARG A 87 -23.94 -23.79 -23.18
N ASP A 88 -23.84 -22.80 -22.29
CA ASP A 88 -23.75 -22.93 -20.81
C ASP A 88 -22.68 -23.91 -20.28
N ARG A 89 -21.72 -24.31 -21.13
CA ARG A 89 -20.73 -25.35 -20.82
C ARG A 89 -19.32 -24.83 -21.03
N ILE A 90 -18.70 -24.45 -19.91
CA ILE A 90 -17.26 -24.17 -19.82
C ILE A 90 -16.48 -25.46 -20.17
N PRO A 91 -15.55 -25.44 -21.15
CA PRO A 91 -14.80 -26.61 -21.58
C PRO A 91 -13.99 -27.27 -20.45
N ASN A 92 -13.97 -28.60 -20.40
CA ASN A 92 -13.30 -29.36 -19.33
C ASN A 92 -11.80 -29.04 -19.19
N GLY A 93 -11.12 -28.67 -20.28
CA GLY A 93 -9.72 -28.24 -20.25
C GLY A 93 -9.49 -26.90 -19.53
N TRP A 94 -10.51 -26.05 -19.42
CA TRP A 94 -10.41 -24.76 -18.70
C TRP A 94 -10.64 -24.93 -17.19
N ARG A 95 -11.28 -26.03 -16.77
CA ARG A 95 -11.55 -26.37 -15.37
C ARG A 95 -10.33 -26.98 -14.65
N LYS A 96 -9.26 -27.33 -15.38
CA LYS A 96 -8.00 -27.84 -14.83
C LYS A 96 -7.04 -26.68 -14.53
N THR A 97 -6.46 -26.67 -13.32
CA THR A 97 -5.59 -25.59 -12.83
C THR A 97 -4.36 -26.14 -12.12
N LYS A 98 -3.22 -25.43 -12.19
CA LYS A 98 -2.01 -25.78 -11.43
C LYS A 98 -2.03 -25.03 -10.10
N VAL A 99 -2.05 -25.76 -8.99
CA VAL A 99 -2.02 -25.15 -7.65
C VAL A 99 -0.57 -24.98 -7.17
N VAL A 100 -0.21 -23.79 -6.73
CA VAL A 100 1.10 -23.46 -6.13
C VAL A 100 0.91 -23.08 -4.66
N ALA A 101 1.64 -23.71 -3.75
CA ALA A 101 1.54 -23.46 -2.31
C ALA A 101 2.63 -22.48 -1.82
N LEU A 102 2.23 -21.30 -1.33
CA LEU A 102 3.12 -20.30 -0.73
C LEU A 102 3.05 -20.34 0.80
N LEU A 103 4.19 -20.40 1.49
CA LEU A 103 4.24 -20.42 2.96
C LEU A 103 3.80 -19.05 3.53
N LYS A 104 2.99 -19.05 4.59
CA LYS A 104 2.66 -17.84 5.36
C LYS A 104 3.88 -17.37 6.15
N PRO A 105 4.21 -16.07 6.15
CA PRO A 105 5.30 -15.54 6.97
C PRO A 105 5.19 -15.95 8.44
N GLY A 106 6.30 -16.42 9.02
CA GLY A 106 6.36 -16.80 10.44
C GLY A 106 5.50 -18.00 10.85
N LYS A 107 5.13 -18.89 9.92
CA LYS A 107 4.43 -20.15 10.22
C LYS A 107 5.27 -21.37 9.83
N ASP A 108 5.10 -22.44 10.58
CA ASP A 108 5.88 -23.68 10.45
C ASP A 108 5.68 -24.32 9.05
N PRO A 109 6.74 -24.52 8.25
CA PRO A 109 6.66 -25.19 6.95
C PRO A 109 6.25 -26.67 7.03
N LYS A 110 6.30 -27.32 8.20
CA LYS A 110 5.85 -28.72 8.35
C LYS A 110 4.33 -28.87 8.38
N VAL A 111 3.58 -27.79 8.64
CA VAL A 111 2.12 -27.83 8.81
C VAL A 111 1.41 -27.39 7.51
N PRO A 112 0.59 -28.23 6.86
CA PRO A 112 -0.11 -27.86 5.63
C PRO A 112 -1.01 -26.61 5.76
N LYS A 113 -1.60 -26.39 6.94
CA LYS A 113 -2.38 -25.17 7.26
C LYS A 113 -1.53 -23.89 7.21
N SER A 114 -0.20 -23.96 7.21
CA SER A 114 0.70 -22.81 7.07
C SER A 114 0.81 -22.29 5.65
N TYR A 115 0.37 -23.02 4.64
CA TYR A 115 0.47 -22.59 3.24
C TYR A 115 -0.80 -21.84 2.77
N ARG A 116 -0.63 -21.05 1.71
CA ARG A 116 -1.67 -20.45 0.88
C ARG A 116 -1.56 -21.08 -0.52
N PRO A 117 -2.52 -21.91 -0.95
CA PRO A 117 -2.51 -22.39 -2.31
C PRO A 117 -3.04 -21.30 -3.27
N ILE A 118 -2.50 -21.22 -4.48
CA ILE A 118 -2.88 -20.28 -5.54
C ILE A 118 -3.16 -21.09 -6.80
N SER A 119 -4.32 -20.89 -7.43
CA SER A 119 -4.69 -21.55 -8.69
C SER A 119 -4.19 -20.75 -9.89
N LEU A 120 -3.24 -21.30 -10.64
CA LEU A 120 -2.86 -20.79 -11.95
C LEU A 120 -3.87 -21.29 -13.00
N LEU A 121 -5.00 -20.57 -13.08
CA LEU A 121 -6.06 -20.78 -14.05
C LEU A 121 -5.53 -20.58 -15.49
N CYS A 122 -6.16 -21.21 -16.48
CA CYS A 122 -5.73 -21.02 -17.86
C CYS A 122 -6.12 -19.62 -18.37
N ILE A 123 -5.29 -19.04 -19.24
CA ILE A 123 -5.43 -17.65 -19.73
C ILE A 123 -6.80 -17.43 -20.40
N LEU A 124 -7.33 -18.43 -21.11
CA LEU A 124 -8.65 -18.35 -21.75
C LEU A 124 -9.80 -18.26 -20.75
N TYR A 125 -9.66 -18.93 -19.60
CA TYR A 125 -10.63 -18.88 -18.51
C TYR A 125 -10.57 -17.51 -17.81
N GLN A 126 -9.37 -17.00 -17.52
CA GLN A 126 -9.19 -15.65 -16.94
C GLN A 126 -9.72 -14.54 -17.86
N LEU A 127 -9.55 -14.67 -19.18
CA LEU A 127 -10.12 -13.73 -20.15
C LEU A 127 -11.66 -13.78 -20.17
N TYR A 128 -12.24 -14.97 -20.11
CA TYR A 128 -13.70 -15.15 -20.03
C TYR A 128 -14.27 -14.57 -18.72
N GLU A 129 -13.60 -14.78 -17.59
CA GLU A 129 -13.95 -14.17 -16.31
C GLU A 129 -13.93 -12.63 -16.37
N ARG A 130 -12.90 -12.04 -17.00
CA ARG A 130 -12.83 -10.59 -17.24
C ARG A 130 -13.96 -10.06 -18.13
N MET A 131 -14.35 -10.81 -19.16
CA MET A 131 -15.49 -10.44 -20.03
C MET A 131 -16.83 -10.45 -19.27
N ILE A 132 -17.02 -11.36 -18.31
CA ILE A 132 -18.19 -11.38 -17.44
C ILE A 132 -18.11 -10.21 -16.45
N MET A 133 -16.96 -9.99 -15.81
CA MET A 133 -16.76 -8.89 -14.86
C MET A 133 -17.10 -7.54 -15.49
N ALA A 134 -16.58 -7.25 -16.69
CA ALA A 134 -16.81 -5.99 -17.38
C ALA A 134 -18.28 -5.75 -17.78
N ARG A 135 -19.12 -6.80 -17.79
CA ARG A 135 -20.57 -6.70 -18.01
C ARG A 135 -21.34 -6.52 -16.71
N MET A 136 -20.93 -7.21 -15.65
CA MET A 136 -21.60 -7.16 -14.34
C MET A 136 -21.19 -5.96 -13.50
N SER A 137 -20.02 -5.36 -13.72
CA SER A 137 -19.41 -4.41 -12.80
C SER A 137 -20.26 -3.17 -12.52
N LEU A 138 -20.97 -2.62 -13.51
CA LEU A 138 -21.81 -1.44 -13.33
C LEU A 138 -22.99 -1.76 -12.39
N THR A 139 -23.82 -2.73 -12.76
CA THR A 139 -24.98 -3.16 -11.96
C THR A 139 -24.59 -3.65 -10.57
N VAL A 140 -23.45 -4.33 -10.42
CA VAL A 140 -22.97 -4.77 -9.11
C VAL A 140 -22.53 -3.58 -8.26
N GLU A 141 -21.76 -2.62 -8.79
CA GLU A 141 -21.30 -1.46 -8.02
C GLU A 141 -22.45 -0.56 -7.53
N GLU A 142 -23.55 -0.47 -8.28
CA GLU A 142 -24.78 0.25 -7.89
C GLU A 142 -25.54 -0.42 -6.73
N ASN A 143 -25.41 -1.75 -6.57
CA ASN A 143 -26.17 -2.53 -5.59
C ASN A 143 -25.33 -3.00 -4.37
N LEU A 144 -24.01 -2.78 -4.38
CA LEU A 144 -23.15 -3.08 -3.22
C LEU A 144 -23.26 -2.00 -2.14
N THR A 145 -23.45 -2.42 -0.90
CA THR A 145 -23.56 -1.50 0.26
C THR A 145 -22.35 -0.55 0.36
N PRO A 146 -22.53 0.70 0.83
CA PRO A 146 -21.41 1.65 0.99
C PRO A 146 -20.28 1.13 1.90
N ASP A 147 -20.64 0.33 2.91
CA ASP A 147 -19.72 -0.24 3.90
C ASP A 147 -18.81 -1.36 3.36
N GLN A 148 -19.14 -1.95 2.20
CA GLN A 148 -18.31 -2.96 1.55
C GLN A 148 -17.19 -2.27 0.75
N ALA A 149 -15.95 -2.39 1.24
CA ALA A 149 -14.75 -1.85 0.59
C ALA A 149 -13.85 -2.94 -0.05
N GLY A 150 -14.12 -4.22 0.17
CA GLY A 150 -13.37 -5.32 -0.42
C GLY A 150 -13.42 -5.31 -1.95
N PHE A 151 -12.28 -5.38 -2.62
CA PHE A 151 -12.17 -5.64 -4.08
C PHE A 151 -12.94 -4.74 -5.06
N ARG A 152 -13.39 -3.54 -4.66
CA ARG A 152 -14.08 -2.58 -5.53
C ARG A 152 -13.11 -1.57 -6.18
N PRO A 153 -13.36 -1.08 -7.41
CA PRO A 153 -12.56 -0.02 -8.02
C PRO A 153 -12.56 1.26 -7.15
N GLY A 154 -11.37 1.72 -6.76
CA GLY A 154 -11.20 2.86 -5.86
C GLY A 154 -11.25 2.55 -4.35
N ARG A 155 -11.30 1.27 -3.95
CA ARG A 155 -11.23 0.78 -2.54
C ARG A 155 -10.05 -0.22 -2.34
N SER A 156 -9.58 -0.48 -1.11
CA SER A 156 -8.32 -1.25 -0.84
C SER A 156 -8.19 -1.71 0.65
N THR A 157 -7.42 -2.74 1.08
CA THR A 157 -6.37 -3.58 0.43
C THR A 157 -6.42 -5.12 0.73
N TYR A 158 -6.45 -5.92 -0.34
CA TYR A 158 -5.77 -7.22 -0.61
C TYR A 158 -5.47 -8.31 0.47
N LEU A 159 -6.07 -9.51 0.32
CA LEU A 159 -5.43 -10.85 0.09
C LEU A 159 -6.38 -12.05 0.37
N SER A 160 -6.18 -13.25 -0.25
CA SER A 160 -7.05 -14.45 -0.01
C SER A 160 -6.33 -15.84 0.06
N ARG A 161 -7.07 -16.95 0.35
CA ARG A 161 -6.62 -18.37 0.61
C ARG A 161 -7.51 -19.50 -0.01
N LEU A 162 -6.97 -20.47 -0.79
CA LEU A 162 -7.72 -21.48 -1.62
C LEU A 162 -8.85 -22.30 -0.93
N GLN A 163 -9.80 -22.80 -1.73
CA GLN A 163 -11.02 -23.53 -1.32
C GLN A 163 -11.33 -24.80 -2.16
N LYS A 164 -12.10 -25.75 -1.56
CA LYS A 164 -12.76 -26.90 -2.24
C LYS A 164 -14.25 -26.65 -2.51
N ASN A 165 -14.94 -26.03 -1.55
CA ASN A 165 -16.22 -25.32 -1.74
C ASN A 165 -15.92 -23.83 -1.67
N GLY A 166 -16.48 -23.01 -2.56
CA GLY A 166 -16.22 -21.57 -2.65
C GLY A 166 -15.26 -21.18 -3.77
N LEU A 167 -15.06 -19.87 -3.94
CA LEU A 167 -14.63 -19.31 -5.21
C LEU A 167 -13.10 -19.46 -5.46
N PRO A 168 -12.68 -19.85 -6.68
CA PRO A 168 -11.29 -20.17 -6.98
C PRO A 168 -10.40 -18.92 -6.92
N GLN A 169 -9.17 -19.02 -6.40
CA GLN A 169 -8.35 -17.83 -6.17
C GLN A 169 -7.18 -17.70 -7.13
N GLY A 170 -7.02 -16.47 -7.63
CA GLY A 170 -6.46 -16.22 -8.96
C GLY A 170 -7.54 -16.13 -10.04
N SER A 171 -8.81 -16.40 -9.71
CA SER A 171 -9.97 -15.97 -10.50
C SER A 171 -10.11 -14.46 -10.40
N VAL A 172 -10.51 -13.86 -11.51
CA VAL A 172 -10.85 -12.43 -11.55
C VAL A 172 -12.26 -12.20 -11.00
N LEU A 173 -13.19 -13.15 -11.16
CA LEU A 173 -14.59 -13.03 -10.70
C LEU A 173 -14.81 -13.36 -9.23
N ALA A 174 -14.01 -14.26 -8.65
CA ALA A 174 -14.15 -14.71 -7.26
C ALA A 174 -14.34 -13.59 -6.22
N PRO A 175 -13.63 -12.44 -6.28
CA PRO A 175 -13.79 -11.38 -5.29
C PRO A 175 -15.14 -10.67 -5.40
N THR A 176 -15.62 -10.42 -6.62
CA THR A 176 -16.93 -9.77 -6.86
C THR A 176 -18.09 -10.68 -6.46
N LEU A 177 -18.01 -11.97 -6.81
CA LEU A 177 -19.02 -12.96 -6.42
C LEU A 177 -19.06 -13.16 -4.89
N PHE A 178 -17.93 -13.06 -4.20
CA PHE A 178 -17.89 -13.05 -2.74
C PHE A 178 -18.61 -11.82 -2.15
N ASN A 179 -18.34 -10.62 -2.68
CA ASN A 179 -19.02 -9.40 -2.21
C ASN A 179 -20.54 -9.50 -2.35
N ILE A 180 -21.04 -9.98 -3.51
CA ILE A 180 -22.48 -10.20 -3.76
C ILE A 180 -23.07 -11.18 -2.74
N TYR A 181 -22.35 -12.27 -2.46
CA TYR A 181 -22.78 -13.31 -1.51
C TYR A 181 -22.88 -12.83 -0.06
N THR A 182 -22.12 -11.80 0.32
CA THR A 182 -22.12 -11.23 1.68
C THR A 182 -22.82 -9.87 1.79
N ASN A 183 -23.52 -9.42 0.73
CA ASN A 183 -24.03 -8.05 0.66
C ASN A 183 -25.26 -7.80 1.54
N ASP A 184 -25.98 -8.86 1.92
CA ASP A 184 -27.24 -8.88 2.65
C ASP A 184 -27.07 -9.17 4.15
N GLN A 185 -25.88 -8.91 4.71
CA GLN A 185 -25.64 -9.04 6.16
C GLN A 185 -26.58 -8.12 6.98
N PRO A 186 -27.10 -8.58 8.14
CA PRO A 186 -28.11 -7.86 8.91
C PRO A 186 -27.58 -6.54 9.46
N GLU A 187 -28.36 -5.46 9.38
CA GLU A 187 -28.03 -4.17 10.02
C GLU A 187 -28.32 -4.23 11.54
N PHE A 188 -27.70 -3.32 12.30
CA PHE A 188 -27.73 -3.34 13.76
C PHE A 188 -28.06 -1.95 14.32
N ASP A 189 -28.94 -1.89 15.31
CA ASP A 189 -29.21 -0.65 16.03
C ASP A 189 -27.95 -0.12 16.75
N ARG A 190 -27.67 1.18 16.57
CA ARG A 190 -26.55 1.92 17.18
C ARG A 190 -25.17 1.22 17.09
N THR A 191 -24.98 0.37 16.08
CA THR A 191 -23.75 -0.40 15.88
C THR A 191 -23.39 -0.40 14.39
N HIS A 192 -22.31 0.30 14.06
CA HIS A 192 -21.79 0.37 12.70
C HIS A 192 -21.02 -0.90 12.34
N ARG A 193 -21.11 -1.31 11.08
CA ARG A 193 -20.22 -2.31 10.51
C ARG A 193 -19.17 -1.65 9.62
N PHE A 194 -18.04 -2.32 9.43
CA PHE A 194 -17.12 -2.04 8.34
C PHE A 194 -16.72 -3.38 7.73
N ILE A 195 -16.94 -3.56 6.41
CA ILE A 195 -16.65 -4.83 5.73
C ILE A 195 -15.52 -4.63 4.73
N TYR A 196 -14.49 -5.48 4.86
CA TYR A 196 -13.43 -5.61 3.86
C TYR A 196 -13.24 -7.07 3.49
N ALA A 197 -13.89 -7.53 2.42
CA ALA A 197 -13.90 -8.94 2.05
C ALA A 197 -14.36 -9.82 3.23
N ASP A 198 -13.56 -10.81 3.67
CA ASP A 198 -13.90 -11.67 4.81
C ASP A 198 -13.54 -11.08 6.20
N ASP A 199 -12.95 -9.89 6.26
CA ASP A 199 -12.73 -9.13 7.49
C ASP A 199 -13.95 -8.24 7.78
N LEU A 200 -14.64 -8.48 8.89
CA LEU A 200 -15.76 -7.68 9.42
C LEU A 200 -15.34 -7.03 10.74
N CYS A 201 -15.59 -5.73 10.88
CA CYS A 201 -15.46 -4.99 12.13
C CYS A 201 -16.83 -4.45 12.55
N LEU A 202 -17.16 -4.58 13.84
CA LEU A 202 -18.33 -3.98 14.47
C LEU A 202 -17.87 -2.88 15.44
N ALA A 203 -18.56 -1.73 15.42
CA ALA A 203 -18.25 -0.60 16.28
C ALA A 203 -19.53 0.03 16.83
N THR A 204 -19.68 0.07 18.15
CA THR A 204 -20.73 0.82 18.85
C THR A 204 -20.09 1.87 19.78
N GLN A 205 -20.89 2.86 20.18
CA GLN A 205 -20.47 3.93 21.09
C GLN A 205 -21.48 4.07 22.24
N SER A 206 -20.96 4.08 23.48
CA SER A 206 -21.76 4.33 24.69
C SER A 206 -20.93 5.06 25.75
N THR A 207 -21.58 5.46 26.84
CA THR A 207 -20.95 6.02 28.04
C THR A 207 -20.59 4.95 29.08
N SER A 208 -21.11 3.73 28.94
CA SER A 208 -20.88 2.58 29.84
C SER A 208 -20.37 1.36 29.06
N PHE A 209 -19.47 0.58 29.67
CA PHE A 209 -18.91 -0.65 29.09
C PHE A 209 -19.96 -1.74 28.94
N ASN A 210 -20.80 -1.97 29.96
CA ASN A 210 -21.90 -2.95 29.91
C ASN A 210 -22.82 -2.68 28.69
N ALA A 211 -23.21 -1.42 28.47
CA ALA A 211 -24.01 -1.04 27.31
C ALA A 211 -23.29 -1.15 25.94
N ILE A 212 -21.97 -1.30 25.91
CA ILE A 212 -21.19 -1.68 24.71
C ILE A 212 -21.23 -3.20 24.54
N GLU A 213 -21.04 -3.95 25.63
CA GLU A 213 -21.05 -5.42 25.66
C GLU A 213 -22.41 -5.98 25.24
N THR A 214 -23.53 -5.44 25.75
CA THR A 214 -24.88 -5.84 25.33
C THR A 214 -25.05 -5.70 23.82
N ARG A 215 -24.82 -4.50 23.28
CA ARG A 215 -25.06 -4.19 21.85
C ARG A 215 -24.15 -5.00 20.91
N LEU A 216 -22.91 -5.23 21.30
CA LEU A 216 -22.00 -6.08 20.52
C LEU A 216 -22.44 -7.54 20.59
N THR A 217 -22.93 -8.02 21.73
CA THR A 217 -23.48 -9.39 21.88
C THR A 217 -24.75 -9.57 21.04
N ASP A 218 -25.65 -8.59 21.02
CA ASP A 218 -26.86 -8.59 20.19
C ASP A 218 -26.50 -8.65 18.69
N ALA A 219 -25.57 -7.80 18.24
CA ALA A 219 -25.11 -7.77 16.85
C ALA A 219 -24.41 -9.08 16.44
N LEU A 220 -23.60 -9.66 17.32
CA LEU A 220 -22.94 -10.95 17.12
C LEU A 220 -23.95 -12.11 17.06
N SER A 221 -25.04 -12.04 17.82
CA SER A 221 -26.13 -13.03 17.80
C SER A 221 -26.88 -12.99 16.46
N SER A 222 -27.23 -11.80 15.98
CA SER A 222 -27.83 -11.60 14.64
C SER A 222 -26.90 -12.09 13.51
N LEU A 223 -25.59 -11.91 13.63
CA LEU A 223 -24.62 -12.47 12.70
C LEU A 223 -24.54 -14.01 12.76
N THR A 224 -24.70 -14.63 13.93
CA THR A 224 -24.71 -16.10 14.05
C THR A 224 -25.87 -16.70 13.26
N ASN A 225 -27.06 -16.09 13.34
CA ASN A 225 -28.23 -16.52 12.56
C ASN A 225 -27.95 -16.40 11.05
N TYR A 226 -27.55 -15.20 10.59
CA TYR A 226 -27.21 -14.95 9.19
C TYR A 226 -26.12 -15.90 8.66
N TYR A 227 -25.07 -16.15 9.44
CA TYR A 227 -24.00 -17.07 9.03
C TYR A 227 -24.49 -18.52 8.97
N THR A 228 -25.36 -18.95 9.88
CA THR A 228 -25.94 -20.31 9.87
C THR A 228 -26.82 -20.51 8.64
N GLU A 229 -27.73 -19.56 8.35
CA GLU A 229 -28.59 -19.56 7.16
C GLU A 229 -27.76 -19.56 5.86
N ASN A 230 -26.72 -18.73 5.80
CA ASN A 230 -25.84 -18.61 4.64
C ASN A 230 -24.67 -19.60 4.65
N SER A 231 -24.71 -20.69 5.43
CA SER A 231 -23.66 -21.75 5.42
C SER A 231 -22.22 -21.22 5.62
N LEU A 232 -22.07 -20.11 6.34
CA LEU A 232 -20.82 -19.49 6.73
C LEU A 232 -20.43 -19.91 8.15
N ASN A 233 -19.13 -20.08 8.39
CA ASN A 233 -18.62 -20.44 9.71
C ASN A 233 -18.00 -19.21 10.40
N ALA A 234 -18.65 -18.75 11.47
CA ALA A 234 -18.09 -17.84 12.45
C ALA A 234 -16.73 -18.35 12.99
N ASN A 235 -15.90 -17.45 13.52
CA ASN A 235 -14.62 -17.86 14.11
C ASN A 235 -14.28 -17.06 15.39
N PRO A 236 -14.97 -17.34 16.52
CA PRO A 236 -14.75 -16.62 17.78
C PRO A 236 -13.28 -16.60 18.20
N SER A 237 -12.55 -17.72 18.05
CA SER A 237 -11.11 -17.84 18.35
C SER A 237 -10.17 -16.88 17.60
N LYS A 238 -10.66 -16.22 16.53
CA LYS A 238 -9.93 -15.18 15.78
C LYS A 238 -10.54 -13.80 15.92
N THR A 239 -11.79 -13.71 16.36
CA THR A 239 -12.44 -12.44 16.66
C THR A 239 -11.78 -11.85 17.91
N GLN A 240 -11.54 -10.54 17.86
CA GLN A 240 -10.90 -9.79 18.94
C GLN A 240 -11.79 -8.63 19.33
N VAL A 241 -11.81 -8.30 20.63
CA VAL A 241 -12.56 -7.16 21.16
C VAL A 241 -11.59 -6.15 21.78
N CYS A 242 -11.96 -4.87 21.73
CA CYS A 242 -11.13 -3.77 22.23
C CYS A 242 -12.02 -2.55 22.53
N ALA A 243 -11.55 -1.65 23.39
CA ALA A 243 -12.26 -0.41 23.73
C ALA A 243 -11.37 0.81 23.47
N PHE A 244 -11.92 1.82 22.79
CA PHE A 244 -11.21 3.08 22.52
C PHE A 244 -11.76 4.20 23.39
N HIS A 245 -10.98 4.67 24.36
CA HIS A 245 -11.38 5.72 25.29
C HIS A 245 -10.17 6.45 25.90
N LEU A 246 -10.45 7.63 26.45
CA LEU A 246 -9.44 8.51 27.06
C LEU A 246 -9.45 8.47 28.60
N ASN A 247 -10.41 7.79 29.23
CA ASN A 247 -10.45 7.64 30.68
C ASN A 247 -9.28 6.77 31.15
N ASN A 248 -8.33 7.34 31.89
CA ASN A 248 -7.17 6.61 32.39
C ASN A 248 -7.48 5.77 33.64
N HIS A 249 -8.50 6.13 34.44
CA HIS A 249 -8.91 5.33 35.60
C HIS A 249 -9.47 3.95 35.19
N GLN A 250 -10.01 3.84 33.97
CA GLN A 250 -10.52 2.60 33.38
C GLN A 250 -9.54 2.00 32.35
N ALA A 251 -8.25 2.38 32.37
CA ALA A 251 -7.29 1.92 31.35
C ALA A 251 -7.12 0.39 31.29
N ASN A 252 -7.36 -0.30 32.41
CA ASN A 252 -7.26 -1.76 32.55
C ASN A 252 -8.61 -2.47 32.36
N THR A 253 -9.70 -1.74 32.09
CA THR A 253 -11.03 -2.33 31.87
C THR A 253 -11.05 -3.09 30.55
N LYS A 254 -11.40 -4.37 30.62
CA LYS A 254 -11.54 -5.26 29.47
C LYS A 254 -13.01 -5.44 29.15
N LEU A 255 -13.32 -5.64 27.87
CA LEU A 255 -14.65 -6.03 27.42
C LEU A 255 -14.81 -7.54 27.58
N GLU A 256 -15.89 -7.97 28.24
CA GLU A 256 -16.22 -9.37 28.46
C GLU A 256 -17.42 -9.74 27.58
N ILE A 257 -17.14 -10.27 26.39
CA ILE A 257 -18.15 -10.63 25.38
C ILE A 257 -17.98 -12.10 25.04
N ILE A 258 -19.08 -12.86 25.10
CA ILE A 258 -19.14 -14.28 24.76
C ILE A 258 -19.83 -14.42 23.40
N TRP A 259 -19.26 -15.22 22.50
CA TRP A 259 -19.84 -15.50 21.19
C TRP A 259 -19.72 -16.99 20.87
N ASN A 260 -20.85 -17.66 20.64
CA ASN A 260 -20.95 -19.11 20.43
C ASN A 260 -20.18 -19.89 21.52
N ASP A 261 -20.53 -19.62 22.78
CA ASP A 261 -19.97 -20.22 24.00
C ASP A 261 -18.45 -20.03 24.20
N GLN A 262 -17.83 -19.09 23.46
CA GLN A 262 -16.42 -18.74 23.60
C GLN A 262 -16.24 -17.27 24.00
N PRO A 263 -15.48 -16.98 25.08
CA PRO A 263 -15.11 -15.61 25.42
C PRO A 263 -14.18 -15.05 24.35
N LEU A 264 -14.51 -13.86 23.84
CA LEU A 264 -13.72 -13.20 22.81
C LEU A 264 -12.42 -12.64 23.40
N LYS A 265 -11.31 -12.78 22.66
CA LYS A 265 -10.02 -12.28 23.13
C LYS A 265 -10.01 -10.76 23.15
N TYR A 266 -9.87 -10.16 24.32
CA TYR A 266 -9.50 -8.75 24.45
C TYR A 266 -8.06 -8.52 23.92
N ASP A 267 -7.89 -7.50 23.08
CA ASP A 267 -6.58 -7.07 22.60
C ASP A 267 -6.41 -5.55 22.79
N GLU A 268 -5.35 -5.16 23.49
CA GLU A 268 -4.98 -3.75 23.71
C GLU A 268 -4.46 -3.08 22.44
N HIS A 269 -3.91 -3.88 21.51
CA HIS A 269 -3.21 -3.43 20.31
C HIS A 269 -3.74 -4.14 19.05
N PRO A 270 -5.07 -4.12 18.80
CA PRO A 270 -5.69 -4.86 17.72
C PRO A 270 -5.20 -4.33 16.37
N VAL A 271 -5.00 -5.24 15.41
CA VAL A 271 -4.55 -4.89 14.06
C VAL A 271 -5.72 -4.98 13.09
N TYR A 272 -6.22 -3.84 12.64
CA TYR A 272 -7.28 -3.76 11.64
C TYR A 272 -6.70 -3.23 10.32
N LEU A 273 -6.89 -4.00 9.23
CA LEU A 273 -6.38 -3.69 7.89
C LEU A 273 -4.90 -3.22 7.86
N GLY A 274 -4.06 -3.86 8.69
CA GLY A 274 -2.62 -3.57 8.79
C GLY A 274 -2.24 -2.35 9.63
N VAL A 275 -3.20 -1.65 10.23
CA VAL A 275 -2.99 -0.56 11.20
C VAL A 275 -3.14 -1.11 12.61
N THR A 276 -2.12 -0.93 13.47
CA THR A 276 -2.23 -1.24 14.90
C THR A 276 -2.95 -0.10 15.61
N LEU A 277 -4.08 -0.38 16.25
CA LEU A 277 -4.79 0.61 17.07
C LEU A 277 -4.26 0.53 18.52
N ASP A 278 -4.59 1.52 19.33
CA ASP A 278 -4.39 1.49 20.78
C ASP A 278 -5.59 2.15 21.46
N ARG A 279 -5.80 1.86 22.76
CA ARG A 279 -6.91 2.38 23.58
C ARG A 279 -7.18 3.88 23.39
N THR A 280 -6.13 4.69 23.19
CA THR A 280 -6.25 6.14 23.04
C THR A 280 -6.20 6.62 21.59
N LEU A 281 -6.04 5.74 20.61
CA LEU A 281 -5.75 6.08 19.21
C LEU A 281 -4.55 7.06 19.09
N SER A 282 -3.47 6.79 19.82
CA SER A 282 -2.20 7.51 19.70
C SER A 282 -1.38 7.06 18.48
N PHE A 283 -1.62 5.83 18.00
CA PHE A 283 -0.84 5.11 17.00
C PHE A 283 0.64 4.93 17.38
N SER A 284 0.98 4.95 18.68
CA SER A 284 2.37 4.80 19.16
C SER A 284 2.97 3.45 18.76
N GLN A 285 2.26 2.36 19.04
CA GLN A 285 2.71 1.01 18.68
C GLN A 285 2.74 0.81 17.15
N HIS A 286 1.76 1.36 16.43
CA HIS A 286 1.77 1.36 14.95
C HIS A 286 3.00 2.07 14.38
N ALA A 287 3.32 3.28 14.85
CA ALA A 287 4.49 4.02 14.40
C ALA A 287 5.80 3.25 14.69
N MET A 288 5.89 2.51 15.81
CA MET A 288 7.03 1.66 16.12
C MET A 288 7.08 0.41 15.22
N ASN A 289 5.94 -0.23 14.95
CA ASN A 289 5.82 -1.36 14.02
C ASN A 289 6.20 -0.94 12.58
N VAL A 290 5.74 0.23 12.11
CA VAL A 290 6.09 0.81 10.81
C VAL A 290 7.58 1.17 10.76
N LYS A 291 8.13 1.81 11.81
CA LYS A 291 9.57 2.10 11.91
C LYS A 291 10.40 0.82 11.73
N ALA A 292 10.07 -0.27 12.43
CA ALA A 292 10.77 -1.54 12.30
C ALA A 292 10.66 -2.13 10.89
N LYS A 293 9.46 -2.10 10.27
CA LYS A 293 9.24 -2.53 8.88
C LYS A 293 10.09 -1.73 7.88
N VAL A 294 10.24 -0.42 8.07
CA VAL A 294 11.08 0.46 7.23
C VAL A 294 12.56 0.22 7.47
N ALA A 295 13.01 0.06 8.73
CA ALA A 295 14.40 -0.25 9.07
C ALA A 295 14.88 -1.59 8.44
N ALA A 296 14.00 -2.60 8.39
CA ALA A 296 14.27 -3.86 7.69
C ALA A 296 14.47 -3.65 6.17
N ARG A 297 13.63 -2.83 5.53
CA ARG A 297 13.76 -2.47 4.10
C ARG A 297 14.98 -1.62 3.80
N ASN A 298 15.31 -0.67 4.68
CA ASN A 298 16.55 0.09 4.63
C ASN A 298 17.79 -0.82 4.72
N SER A 299 17.68 -1.98 5.38
CA SER A 299 18.76 -2.98 5.41
C SER A 299 18.94 -3.69 4.07
N LEU A 300 17.87 -3.88 3.29
CA LEU A 300 17.95 -4.35 1.90
C LEU A 300 18.52 -3.24 0.98
N LEU A 301 18.04 -2.01 1.12
CA LEU A 301 18.53 -0.85 0.37
C LEU A 301 20.03 -0.61 0.61
N ARG A 302 20.52 -0.79 1.85
CA ARG A 302 21.96 -0.73 2.17
C ARG A 302 22.79 -1.75 1.40
N LYS A 303 22.29 -2.97 1.18
CA LYS A 303 23.00 -3.99 0.39
C LYS A 303 23.18 -3.57 -1.07
N LEU A 304 22.19 -2.87 -1.62
CA LEU A 304 22.26 -2.31 -2.98
C LEU A 304 23.15 -1.06 -3.07
N ALA A 305 23.35 -0.33 -1.98
CA ALA A 305 24.03 0.97 -1.96
C ALA A 305 25.52 0.91 -1.60
N ASN A 306 26.16 -0.25 -1.80
CA ASN A 306 27.57 -0.51 -1.46
C ASN A 306 28.53 0.52 -2.12
N SER A 307 29.62 0.86 -1.45
CA SER A 307 30.56 1.90 -1.92
C SER A 307 31.32 1.52 -3.19
N ASN A 308 31.61 0.24 -3.41
CA ASN A 308 32.48 -0.21 -4.52
C ASN A 308 31.72 -0.67 -5.77
N TRP A 309 30.50 -1.18 -5.61
CA TRP A 309 29.68 -1.76 -6.71
C TRP A 309 28.20 -1.37 -6.62
N GLY A 310 27.84 -0.44 -5.74
CA GLY A 310 26.45 -0.11 -5.47
C GLY A 310 25.69 0.40 -6.68
N ALA A 311 24.39 0.11 -6.71
CA ALA A 311 23.48 0.53 -7.76
C ALA A 311 23.48 2.05 -7.97
N ASP A 312 23.11 2.44 -9.19
CA ASP A 312 23.03 3.83 -9.59
C ASP A 312 22.02 4.65 -8.74
N PRO A 313 22.18 5.98 -8.67
CA PRO A 313 21.31 6.84 -7.88
C PRO A 313 19.81 6.71 -8.19
N LYS A 314 19.42 6.48 -9.45
CA LYS A 314 18.01 6.34 -9.85
C LYS A 314 17.43 5.02 -9.34
N THR A 315 18.16 3.91 -9.49
CA THR A 315 17.76 2.60 -8.95
C THR A 315 17.64 2.66 -7.43
N LEU A 316 18.58 3.29 -6.73
CA LEU A 316 18.50 3.46 -5.28
C LEU A 316 17.27 4.31 -4.88
N ARG A 317 17.02 5.45 -5.54
CA ARG A 317 15.85 6.31 -5.26
C ARG A 317 14.54 5.56 -5.51
N THR A 318 14.39 4.93 -6.67
CA THR A 318 13.20 4.14 -7.03
C THR A 318 12.97 3.01 -6.03
N THR A 319 14.03 2.31 -5.61
CA THR A 319 13.93 1.25 -4.60
C THR A 319 13.55 1.79 -3.22
N ALA A 320 14.09 2.96 -2.81
CA ALA A 320 13.71 3.60 -1.56
C ALA A 320 12.23 4.01 -1.55
N LEU A 321 11.72 4.54 -2.67
CA LEU A 321 10.30 4.86 -2.83
C LEU A 321 9.42 3.61 -2.81
N ALA A 322 9.79 2.60 -3.61
CA ALA A 322 9.01 1.37 -3.82
C ALA A 322 9.05 0.37 -2.65
N LEU A 323 10.04 0.45 -1.76
CA LEU A 323 10.11 -0.38 -0.55
C LEU A 323 9.83 0.40 0.73
N SER A 324 10.62 1.44 1.01
CA SER A 324 10.61 2.14 2.30
C SER A 324 9.45 3.15 2.41
N TYR A 325 9.32 4.08 1.45
CA TYR A 325 8.25 5.09 1.52
C TYR A 325 6.86 4.49 1.36
N CYS A 326 6.62 3.59 0.38
CA CYS A 326 5.30 2.96 0.20
C CYS A 326 4.78 2.28 1.49
N THR A 327 5.68 1.69 2.28
CA THR A 327 5.35 1.02 3.55
C THR A 327 5.13 2.03 4.68
N ALA A 328 5.80 3.18 4.63
CA ALA A 328 5.63 4.27 5.58
C ALA A 328 4.46 5.22 5.23
N GLU A 329 3.90 5.13 4.02
CA GLU A 329 2.76 5.92 3.56
C GLU A 329 1.44 5.12 3.60
N TYR A 330 1.53 3.81 3.78
CA TYR A 330 0.37 2.93 3.94
C TYR A 330 -0.56 3.41 5.08
N SER A 331 -1.82 3.65 4.71
CA SER A 331 -2.88 4.21 5.58
C SER A 331 -2.48 5.51 6.31
N SER A 332 -1.52 6.29 5.80
CA SER A 332 -1.00 7.45 6.54
C SER A 332 -2.05 8.51 6.82
N ALA A 333 -3.10 8.64 6.00
CA ALA A 333 -4.23 9.53 6.28
C ALA A 333 -4.87 9.28 7.67
N VAL A 334 -4.80 8.06 8.19
CA VAL A 334 -5.32 7.68 9.53
C VAL A 334 -4.39 8.13 10.65
N TRP A 335 -3.08 7.86 10.53
CA TRP A 335 -2.13 7.96 11.64
C TRP A 335 -1.10 9.10 11.54
N ALA A 336 -1.01 9.81 10.40
CA ALA A 336 -0.02 10.87 10.17
C ALA A 336 -0.07 12.03 11.17
N ARG A 337 -1.23 12.23 11.83
CA ARG A 337 -1.42 13.25 12.86
C ARG A 337 -0.88 12.85 14.24
N SER A 338 -0.45 11.60 14.42
CA SER A 338 0.21 11.12 15.64
C SER A 338 1.49 11.89 15.93
N CYS A 339 1.72 12.26 17.20
CA CYS A 339 3.00 12.81 17.65
C CYS A 339 4.16 11.82 17.47
N HIS A 340 3.88 10.52 17.33
CA HIS A 340 4.86 9.47 17.12
C HIS A 340 5.25 9.28 15.64
N ALA A 341 4.60 9.95 14.68
CA ALA A 341 4.95 9.85 13.26
C ALA A 341 6.43 10.18 12.98
N LYS A 342 7.03 11.11 13.75
CA LYS A 342 8.47 11.44 13.69
C LYS A 342 9.40 10.25 13.95
N LYS A 343 8.94 9.19 14.62
CA LYS A 343 9.70 7.93 14.80
C LYS A 343 9.90 7.19 13.46
N VAL A 344 8.96 7.30 12.54
CA VAL A 344 9.04 6.74 11.18
C VAL A 344 9.92 7.60 10.29
N ASP A 345 9.81 8.94 10.42
CA ASP A 345 10.60 9.91 9.65
C ASP A 345 12.10 9.70 9.84
N ALA A 346 12.54 9.36 11.06
CA ALA A 346 13.92 9.01 11.33
C ALA A 346 14.48 7.90 10.41
N GLU A 347 13.67 6.89 10.06
CA GLU A 347 14.08 5.82 9.13
C GLU A 347 13.92 6.19 7.66
N LEU A 348 12.97 7.05 7.31
CA LEU A 348 12.89 7.61 5.95
C LEU A 348 14.09 8.53 5.66
N ASN A 349 14.55 9.28 6.66
CA ASN A 349 15.78 10.06 6.60
C ASN A 349 17.01 9.16 6.43
N ASN A 350 17.01 7.96 7.01
CA ASN A 350 18.04 6.96 6.75
C ASN A 350 17.95 6.43 5.31
N ALA A 351 16.74 6.23 4.76
CA ALA A 351 16.56 5.85 3.35
C ALA A 351 17.15 6.92 2.40
N CYS A 352 16.85 8.20 2.62
CA CYS A 352 17.45 9.29 1.85
C CYS A 352 18.99 9.31 1.96
N ARG A 353 19.56 9.14 3.16
CA ARG A 353 21.03 9.07 3.32
C ARG A 353 21.66 7.90 2.58
N ILE A 354 20.97 6.76 2.50
CA ILE A 354 21.44 5.62 1.70
C ILE A 354 21.43 5.99 0.20
N VAL A 355 20.38 6.64 -0.30
CA VAL A 355 20.29 7.12 -1.70
C VAL A 355 21.39 8.15 -2.01
N THR A 356 21.55 9.19 -1.20
CA THR A 356 22.48 10.31 -1.49
C THR A 356 23.93 10.00 -1.13
N GLY A 357 24.19 9.10 -0.18
CA GLY A 357 25.53 8.86 0.37
C GLY A 357 25.98 9.87 1.43
N GLN A 358 25.10 10.80 1.81
CA GLN A 358 25.39 11.85 2.78
C GLN A 358 25.45 11.33 4.22
N LEU A 359 26.24 12.02 5.04
CA LEU A 359 26.55 11.62 6.41
C LEU A 359 25.42 12.02 7.37
N ARG A 360 25.44 11.46 8.59
CA ARG A 360 24.43 11.76 9.61
C ARG A 360 24.28 13.27 9.95
N PRO A 361 25.36 14.08 10.01
CA PRO A 361 25.26 15.52 10.31
C PRO A 361 24.60 16.38 9.23
N THR A 362 24.44 15.88 8.00
CA THR A 362 23.79 16.64 6.92
C THR A 362 22.36 17.02 7.32
N THR A 363 22.02 18.30 7.14
CA THR A 363 20.72 18.86 7.48
C THR A 363 19.61 18.25 6.59
N LEU A 364 18.40 18.15 7.14
CA LEU A 364 17.29 17.49 6.44
C LEU A 364 16.88 18.18 5.12
N PRO A 365 16.84 19.53 5.01
CA PRO A 365 16.49 20.18 3.74
C PRO A 365 17.43 19.80 2.59
N LEU A 366 18.75 19.90 2.81
CA LEU A 366 19.76 19.51 1.81
C LEU A 366 19.67 18.03 1.45
N LEU A 367 19.40 17.17 2.44
CA LEU A 367 19.23 15.73 2.24
C LEU A 367 18.03 15.42 1.33
N TYR A 368 16.87 16.05 1.56
CA TYR A 368 15.67 15.86 0.74
C TYR A 368 15.85 16.42 -0.67
N ARG A 369 16.42 17.63 -0.82
CA ARG A 369 16.73 18.24 -2.14
C ARG A 369 17.63 17.32 -2.96
N THR A 370 18.72 16.83 -2.36
CA THR A 370 19.67 15.91 -3.00
C THR A 370 19.01 14.58 -3.41
N ALA A 371 18.20 14.00 -2.52
CA ALA A 371 17.48 12.75 -2.78
C ALA A 371 16.37 12.92 -3.83
N GLY A 372 15.92 14.16 -4.08
CA GLY A 372 14.75 14.44 -4.88
C GLY A 372 13.47 13.81 -4.30
N ILE A 373 13.36 13.72 -2.97
CA ILE A 373 12.19 13.14 -2.30
C ILE A 373 11.70 14.14 -1.25
N ALA A 374 10.44 14.56 -1.38
CA ALA A 374 9.83 15.51 -0.45
C ALA A 374 9.85 15.00 1.01
N PRO A 375 9.89 15.91 2.01
CA PRO A 375 9.80 15.57 3.42
C PRO A 375 8.62 14.63 3.74
N PRO A 376 8.81 13.58 4.58
CA PRO A 376 7.77 12.60 4.88
C PRO A 376 6.49 13.16 5.51
N ASP A 377 6.60 14.22 6.30
CA ASP A 377 5.48 14.94 6.89
C ASP A 377 4.61 15.61 5.81
N ILE A 378 5.25 16.29 4.84
CA ILE A 378 4.57 16.88 3.68
C ILE A 378 3.93 15.79 2.83
N ARG A 379 4.65 14.70 2.52
CA ARG A 379 4.11 13.58 1.74
C ARG A 379 2.86 12.98 2.37
N ARG A 380 2.85 12.81 3.69
CA ARG A 380 1.66 12.36 4.45
C ARG A 380 0.55 13.41 4.51
N GLN A 381 0.88 14.70 4.58
CA GLN A 381 -0.10 15.79 4.51
C GLN A 381 -0.83 15.77 3.18
N THR A 382 -0.10 15.74 2.05
CA THR A 382 -0.69 15.63 0.71
C THR A 382 -1.58 14.40 0.57
N HIS A 383 -1.13 13.23 1.05
CA HIS A 383 -1.96 12.01 1.03
C HIS A 383 -3.26 12.21 1.83
N GLY A 384 -3.19 12.84 3.01
CA GLY A 384 -4.37 13.25 3.77
C GLY A 384 -5.30 14.20 2.99
N SER A 385 -4.74 15.17 2.26
CA SER A 385 -5.51 16.11 1.44
C SER A 385 -6.21 15.45 0.25
N THR A 386 -5.56 14.46 -0.38
CA THR A 386 -6.15 13.68 -1.48
C THR A 386 -7.25 12.74 -0.99
N GLU A 387 -7.08 12.09 0.17
CA GLU A 387 -8.19 11.33 0.79
C GLU A 387 -9.32 12.27 1.24
N LYS A 388 -9.01 13.49 1.68
CA LYS A 388 -10.04 14.49 2.02
C LYS A 388 -10.84 14.97 0.80
N HIS A 389 -10.21 15.04 -0.38
CA HIS A 389 -10.93 15.29 -1.62
C HIS A 389 -11.92 14.15 -1.93
N LYS A 390 -11.50 12.88 -1.88
CA LYS A 390 -12.41 11.73 -2.10
C LYS A 390 -13.60 11.74 -1.12
N GLN A 391 -13.37 12.08 0.16
CA GLN A 391 -14.44 12.25 1.15
C GLN A 391 -15.48 13.33 0.77
N LYS A 392 -15.10 14.32 -0.04
CA LYS A 392 -15.99 15.41 -0.49
C LYS A 392 -16.63 15.17 -1.86
N THR A 393 -16.08 14.29 -2.70
CA THR A 393 -16.47 14.17 -4.12
C THR A 393 -16.92 12.78 -4.57
N ASP A 394 -16.46 11.71 -3.92
CA ASP A 394 -16.92 10.34 -4.22
C ASP A 394 -18.17 10.05 -3.38
N LEU A 395 -19.36 10.19 -3.97
CA LEU A 395 -20.67 9.86 -3.38
C LEU A 395 -20.72 8.49 -2.69
N ARG A 396 -19.91 7.54 -3.17
CA ARG A 396 -19.84 6.17 -2.64
C ARG A 396 -18.94 6.05 -1.40
N HIS A 397 -18.22 7.11 -1.01
CA HIS A 397 -17.23 7.07 0.05
C HIS A 397 -17.92 6.95 1.42
N PRO A 398 -17.54 6.03 2.33
CA PRO A 398 -18.22 5.84 3.63
C PRO A 398 -18.22 7.05 4.59
N LEU A 399 -17.56 8.14 4.20
CA LEU A 399 -17.48 9.42 4.93
C LEU A 399 -17.96 10.62 4.08
N PHE A 400 -18.60 10.35 2.93
CA PHE A 400 -19.29 11.37 2.13
C PHE A 400 -20.47 11.92 2.93
N ASP A 401 -20.61 13.26 2.96
CA ASP A 401 -21.56 14.02 3.78
C ASP A 401 -21.66 13.61 5.28
N HIS A 402 -20.65 12.91 5.79
CA HIS A 402 -20.67 12.40 7.15
C HIS A 402 -20.56 13.54 8.18
N SER A 403 -21.64 13.77 8.93
CA SER A 403 -21.69 14.78 9.98
C SER A 403 -20.73 14.44 11.12
N TYR A 404 -19.82 15.36 11.40
CA TYR A 404 -18.76 15.16 12.38
C TYR A 404 -19.13 15.74 13.74
N PRO A 405 -19.20 14.96 14.84
CA PRO A 405 -19.46 15.50 16.17
C PRO A 405 -18.36 16.47 16.59
N ARG A 406 -18.72 17.53 17.34
CA ARG A 406 -17.78 18.57 17.81
C ARG A 406 -16.54 17.94 18.45
N ALA A 407 -15.36 18.51 18.16
CA ALA A 407 -14.09 17.97 18.62
C ALA A 407 -13.98 18.08 20.16
N ARG A 408 -14.13 16.95 20.87
CA ARG A 408 -14.02 16.87 22.33
C ARG A 408 -12.67 17.32 22.89
N LEU A 409 -11.59 17.21 22.11
CA LEU A 409 -10.25 17.66 22.49
C LEU A 409 -9.67 18.62 21.45
N LYS A 410 -9.44 19.88 21.85
CA LYS A 410 -8.75 20.90 21.03
C LYS A 410 -7.31 20.50 20.67
N SER A 411 -6.64 19.71 21.52
CA SER A 411 -5.24 19.29 21.33
C SER A 411 -5.05 18.23 20.23
N ARG A 412 -6.10 17.50 19.83
CA ARG A 412 -6.01 16.48 18.79
C ARG A 412 -6.31 17.09 17.42
N LYS A 413 -5.26 17.36 16.64
CA LYS A 413 -5.38 17.79 15.24
C LYS A 413 -6.04 16.67 14.42
N SER A 414 -7.32 16.84 14.09
CA SER A 414 -8.14 15.85 13.40
C SER A 414 -7.78 15.75 11.90
N PHE A 415 -7.99 14.59 11.29
CA PHE A 415 -7.97 14.45 9.82
C PHE A 415 -9.05 15.30 9.13
N ARG A 416 -10.08 15.73 9.88
CA ARG A 416 -11.19 16.55 9.37
C ARG A 416 -10.76 17.95 8.90
N THR A 417 -9.69 18.50 9.49
CA THR A 417 -9.22 19.89 9.26
C THR A 417 -8.12 19.97 8.19
N VAL A 418 -7.91 18.90 7.42
CA VAL A 418 -6.98 18.90 6.30
C VAL A 418 -7.67 19.55 5.10
N GLU A 419 -6.93 20.33 4.32
CA GLU A 419 -7.41 20.92 3.08
C GLU A 419 -7.69 19.82 2.02
N SER A 420 -8.64 20.04 1.12
CA SER A 420 -8.99 19.09 0.07
C SER A 420 -8.21 19.41 -1.20
N VAL A 421 -7.42 18.46 -1.70
CA VAL A 421 -6.60 18.65 -2.92
C VAL A 421 -6.91 17.54 -3.93
N GLN A 422 -7.14 17.92 -5.18
CA GLN A 422 -7.46 16.96 -6.23
C GLN A 422 -6.27 15.98 -6.49
N PRO A 423 -6.52 14.70 -6.85
CA PRO A 423 -5.45 13.70 -6.98
C PRO A 423 -4.39 14.03 -8.04
N ASP A 424 -4.77 14.71 -9.11
CA ASP A 424 -3.91 15.21 -10.19
C ASP A 424 -3.02 16.38 -9.70
N GLN A 425 -3.60 17.30 -8.93
CA GLN A 425 -2.91 18.46 -8.34
C GLN A 425 -1.98 18.09 -7.17
N ALA A 426 -2.09 16.87 -6.65
CA ALA A 426 -1.34 16.40 -5.48
C ALA A 426 0.19 16.49 -5.64
N ALA A 427 0.73 16.37 -6.86
CA ALA A 427 2.15 16.54 -7.12
C ALA A 427 2.60 18.01 -6.96
N SER A 428 1.85 18.94 -7.58
CA SER A 428 2.13 20.38 -7.53
C SER A 428 1.97 20.94 -6.11
N HIS A 429 0.87 20.59 -5.42
CA HIS A 429 0.64 21.02 -4.03
C HIS A 429 1.72 20.49 -3.06
N ARG A 430 2.20 19.26 -3.27
CA ARG A 430 3.33 18.73 -2.49
C ARG A 430 4.62 19.50 -2.72
N LEU A 431 4.86 19.96 -3.95
CA LEU A 431 6.02 20.76 -4.31
C LEU A 431 5.95 22.17 -3.71
N GLU A 432 4.78 22.80 -3.73
CA GLU A 432 4.50 24.08 -3.07
C GLU A 432 4.72 24.03 -1.55
N LEU A 433 4.15 23.02 -0.87
CA LEU A 433 4.40 22.77 0.55
C LEU A 433 5.88 22.53 0.85
N TRP A 434 6.62 21.87 -0.05
CA TRP A 434 8.06 21.65 0.13
C TRP A 434 8.88 22.93 -0.05
N ASN A 435 8.57 23.77 -1.05
CA ASN A 435 9.23 25.08 -1.20
C ASN A 435 8.99 26.00 0.00
N THR A 436 7.79 25.98 0.59
CA THR A 436 7.47 26.78 1.80
C THR A 436 8.07 26.20 3.09
N TRP A 437 8.27 24.88 3.17
CA TRP A 437 8.94 24.21 4.30
C TRP A 437 10.46 24.40 4.29
N ASP A 438 11.07 24.56 3.11
CA ASP A 438 12.52 24.58 2.92
C ASP A 438 13.10 25.99 2.84
N ASN A 439 13.42 26.56 4.00
CA ASN A 439 13.97 27.92 4.13
C ASN A 439 15.49 28.03 3.85
N THR A 440 16.13 27.05 3.19
CA THR A 440 17.59 27.03 3.02
C THR A 440 18.08 27.64 1.70
N THR A 441 19.15 28.43 1.75
CA THR A 441 19.74 29.17 0.61
C THR A 441 20.97 28.47 0.00
N ASN A 442 21.16 27.16 0.22
CA ASN A 442 22.36 26.48 -0.25
C ASN A 442 22.39 26.38 -1.79
N GLU A 443 23.32 27.14 -2.38
CA GLU A 443 23.55 27.24 -3.81
C GLU A 443 24.22 26.02 -4.45
N ALA A 444 24.79 25.09 -3.70
CA ALA A 444 25.37 23.87 -4.26
C ALA A 444 24.33 22.82 -4.68
N ILE A 445 23.04 23.05 -4.41
CA ILE A 445 21.97 22.08 -4.65
C ILE A 445 20.79 22.79 -5.32
N GLN A 446 20.19 22.11 -6.30
CA GLN A 446 18.95 22.57 -6.94
C GLN A 446 17.83 22.79 -5.90
N PRO A 447 16.91 23.74 -6.13
CA PRO A 447 15.75 23.95 -5.26
C PRO A 447 14.87 22.69 -5.15
N PRO A 448 13.95 22.63 -4.16
CA PRO A 448 13.02 21.52 -3.99
C PRO A 448 12.41 21.02 -5.30
N LYS A 449 12.61 19.73 -5.60
CA LYS A 449 12.14 19.06 -6.83
C LYS A 449 12.03 17.56 -6.59
N GLU A 450 10.98 16.91 -7.10
CA GLU A 450 10.82 15.45 -6.98
C GLU A 450 11.65 14.65 -7.99
N GLN A 451 12.91 15.05 -8.20
CA GLN A 451 13.87 14.46 -9.11
C GLN A 451 15.27 14.55 -8.49
N LEU A 452 16.12 13.55 -8.72
CA LEU A 452 17.54 13.63 -8.33
C LEU A 452 18.20 14.84 -9.00
N SER A 453 19.04 15.54 -8.23
CA SER A 453 19.93 16.60 -8.71
C SER A 453 20.86 16.12 -9.83
N SER A 454 21.56 17.05 -10.49
CA SER A 454 22.59 16.74 -11.49
C SER A 454 23.68 15.79 -10.93
N GLY A 455 24.41 15.11 -11.82
CA GLY A 455 25.37 14.06 -11.44
C GLY A 455 24.73 12.70 -11.10
N ARG A 456 23.42 12.53 -11.25
CA ARG A 456 22.70 11.26 -11.00
C ARG A 456 23.09 10.08 -11.92
N GLU A 457 23.86 10.35 -12.97
CA GLU A 457 24.41 9.33 -13.90
C GLU A 457 25.82 8.89 -13.46
N LEU A 458 26.43 9.58 -12.48
CA LEU A 458 27.76 9.25 -11.97
C LEU A 458 27.77 7.88 -11.29
N GLN A 459 28.94 7.24 -11.31
CA GLN A 459 29.20 6.05 -10.52
C GLN A 459 28.97 6.32 -9.03
N ARG A 460 28.57 5.27 -8.30
CA ARG A 460 28.11 5.38 -6.90
C ARG A 460 29.08 6.14 -6.00
N LYS A 461 30.39 5.91 -6.14
CA LYS A 461 31.45 6.57 -5.37
C LYS A 461 31.52 8.08 -5.65
N ASP A 462 31.49 8.44 -6.93
CA ASP A 462 31.57 9.83 -7.39
C ASP A 462 30.32 10.63 -6.98
N TRP A 463 29.14 10.02 -7.10
CA TRP A 463 27.87 10.55 -6.58
C TRP A 463 27.87 10.79 -5.06
N VAL A 464 28.45 9.88 -4.28
CA VAL A 464 28.60 10.05 -2.82
C VAL A 464 29.49 11.27 -2.51
N THR A 465 30.62 11.39 -3.20
CA THR A 465 31.59 12.49 -3.04
C THR A 465 30.97 13.85 -3.38
N LEU A 466 30.32 13.95 -4.54
CA LEU A 466 29.57 15.14 -4.98
C LEU A 466 28.56 15.58 -3.92
N ASN A 467 27.76 14.66 -3.39
CA ASN A 467 26.72 14.99 -2.42
C ASN A 467 27.25 15.36 -1.03
N ARG A 468 28.46 14.94 -0.67
CA ARG A 468 29.17 15.40 0.54
C ARG A 468 29.68 16.83 0.37
N ALA A 469 30.27 17.15 -0.79
CA ALA A 469 30.69 18.50 -1.15
C ALA A 469 29.51 19.47 -1.14
N ARG A 470 28.42 19.14 -1.82
CA ARG A 470 27.15 19.88 -1.83
C ARG A 470 26.57 20.16 -0.44
N ALA A 471 26.65 19.17 0.45
CA ALA A 471 26.20 19.31 1.83
C ALA A 471 27.18 20.09 2.72
N LYS A 472 28.38 20.39 2.22
CA LYS A 472 29.55 20.89 2.95
C LYS A 472 29.92 20.00 4.15
N VAL A 473 29.66 18.69 4.04
CA VAL A 473 29.82 17.66 5.08
C VAL A 473 30.38 16.37 4.49
N GLY A 474 31.66 16.08 4.76
CA GLY A 474 32.37 14.86 4.36
C GLY A 474 33.36 14.37 5.42
N LYS A 475 34.18 13.35 5.12
CA LYS A 475 35.16 12.77 6.05
C LYS A 475 36.51 13.51 6.00
N THR A 476 36.49 14.83 6.11
CA THR A 476 37.73 15.64 6.12
C THR A 476 38.55 15.40 7.39
N ALA A 477 39.83 15.78 7.41
CA ALA A 477 40.68 15.63 8.60
C ALA A 477 40.07 16.29 9.85
N SER A 478 39.51 17.51 9.73
CA SER A 478 38.80 18.18 10.84
C SER A 478 37.59 17.36 11.34
N THR A 479 36.83 16.74 10.43
CA THR A 479 35.68 15.89 10.80
C THR A 479 36.12 14.58 11.46
N LEU A 480 37.18 13.95 10.96
CA LEU A 480 37.74 12.71 11.51
C LEU A 480 38.41 12.93 12.87
N HIS A 481 39.11 14.06 13.06
CA HIS A 481 39.66 14.48 14.34
C HIS A 481 38.54 14.71 15.38
N LYS A 482 37.47 15.42 15.00
CA LYS A 482 36.26 15.58 15.84
C LYS A 482 35.60 14.26 16.22
N TRP A 483 35.78 13.20 15.43
CA TRP A 483 35.31 11.84 15.72
C TRP A 483 36.35 10.94 16.41
N LYS A 484 37.53 11.48 16.78
CA LYS A 484 38.66 10.75 17.36
C LYS A 484 39.19 9.60 16.49
N LEU A 485 39.07 9.73 15.17
CA LEU A 485 39.57 8.78 14.17
C LEU A 485 40.89 9.23 13.51
N ARG A 486 41.39 10.41 13.88
CA ARG A 486 42.66 11.00 13.41
C ARG A 486 43.23 11.89 14.53
N PRO A 487 44.56 11.99 14.74
CA PRO A 487 45.15 12.80 15.81
C PRO A 487 45.06 14.32 15.61
N ASN A 488 45.00 14.81 14.36
CA ASN A 488 44.96 16.25 14.04
C ASN A 488 43.94 16.58 12.94
N SER A 489 43.56 17.85 12.86
CA SER A 489 42.65 18.42 11.84
C SER A 489 43.35 18.93 10.57
N GLU A 490 44.68 18.85 10.53
CA GLU A 490 45.54 19.54 9.56
C GLU A 490 45.43 19.00 8.12
N CYS A 491 45.52 19.92 7.17
CA CYS A 491 45.57 19.65 5.74
C CYS A 491 47.04 19.53 5.28
N PRO A 492 47.38 18.67 4.30
CA PRO A 492 48.75 18.58 3.77
C PRO A 492 49.32 19.89 3.22
N CYS A 493 48.48 20.82 2.75
CA CYS A 493 48.91 22.18 2.34
C CYS A 493 49.30 23.12 3.50
N GLY A 494 49.37 22.63 4.74
CA GLY A 494 49.69 23.42 5.93
C GLY A 494 48.52 24.15 6.60
N ASN A 495 47.29 24.04 6.08
CA ASN A 495 46.12 24.63 6.75
C ASN A 495 45.76 23.83 8.03
N GLN A 496 45.62 24.52 9.17
CA GLN A 496 45.31 23.94 10.48
C GLN A 496 44.00 23.12 10.53
N ASN A 497 43.03 23.43 9.66
CA ASN A 497 41.72 22.81 9.64
C ASN A 497 41.28 22.47 8.21
N GLN A 498 41.51 21.22 7.80
CA GLN A 498 40.91 20.68 6.58
C GLN A 498 39.39 20.54 6.77
N THR A 499 38.64 21.59 6.43
CA THR A 499 37.18 21.60 6.34
C THR A 499 36.72 21.31 4.90
N MET A 500 35.42 21.08 4.70
CA MET A 500 34.87 20.89 3.35
C MET A 500 34.94 22.18 2.51
N VAL A 501 34.83 23.35 3.13
CA VAL A 501 34.98 24.66 2.47
C VAL A 501 36.42 24.83 1.99
N HIS A 502 37.38 24.59 2.88
CA HIS A 502 38.81 24.69 2.55
C HIS A 502 39.19 23.86 1.33
N ILE A 503 38.79 22.58 1.26
CA ILE A 503 39.12 21.72 0.12
C ILE A 503 38.32 22.00 -1.17
N LEU A 504 37.28 22.85 -1.10
CA LEU A 504 36.52 23.29 -2.28
C LEU A 504 37.12 24.53 -2.94
N SER A 505 37.62 25.49 -2.16
CA SER A 505 37.97 26.83 -2.66
C SER A 505 39.35 27.38 -2.27
N GLU A 506 40.11 26.71 -1.39
CA GLU A 506 41.36 27.26 -0.82
C GLU A 506 42.55 26.31 -0.91
N CYS A 507 42.31 25.00 -0.89
CA CYS A 507 43.37 24.00 -0.76
C CYS A 507 44.23 23.91 -2.03
N THR A 508 45.56 24.02 -1.89
CA THR A 508 46.51 23.92 -3.01
C THR A 508 46.76 22.49 -3.48
N GLU A 509 46.36 21.48 -2.71
CA GLU A 509 46.61 20.05 -3.02
C GLU A 509 45.76 19.52 -4.17
N GLY A 510 44.72 20.24 -4.59
CA GLY A 510 43.74 19.77 -5.57
C GLY A 510 43.03 20.92 -6.29
N PRO A 511 42.19 20.59 -7.30
CA PRO A 511 41.42 21.59 -8.03
C PRO A 511 40.40 22.29 -7.11
N HIS A 512 39.93 23.46 -7.52
CA HIS A 512 38.83 24.19 -6.87
C HIS A 512 37.52 23.99 -7.62
N CYS A 513 36.40 24.21 -6.93
CA CYS A 513 35.05 24.00 -7.44
C CYS A 513 34.08 24.96 -6.76
N THR A 514 33.28 25.70 -7.54
CA THR A 514 32.26 26.60 -6.98
C THR A 514 31.00 25.84 -6.55
N ASP A 515 30.12 26.50 -5.79
CA ASP A 515 28.79 25.94 -5.49
C ASP A 515 27.96 25.76 -6.78
N GLN A 516 28.09 26.62 -7.79
CA GLN A 516 27.41 26.45 -9.08
C GLN A 516 27.93 25.21 -9.84
N ASP A 517 29.25 24.99 -9.86
CA ASP A 517 29.85 23.78 -10.43
C ASP A 517 29.31 22.51 -9.76
N LEU A 518 29.20 22.53 -8.43
CA LEU A 518 28.58 21.44 -7.67
C LEU A 518 27.08 21.30 -7.97
N ARG A 519 26.35 22.40 -8.20
CA ARG A 519 24.91 22.38 -8.52
C ARG A 519 24.64 21.71 -9.86
N ASP A 520 25.46 21.98 -10.87
CA ASP A 520 25.25 21.53 -12.24
C ASP A 520 26.08 20.30 -12.63
N CYS A 521 27.08 19.94 -11.81
CA CYS A 521 28.01 18.83 -12.03
C CYS A 521 28.87 19.06 -13.30
N THR A 522 29.45 20.25 -13.40
CA THR A 522 30.36 20.67 -14.48
C THR A 522 31.66 19.86 -14.48
N ASP A 523 32.49 20.04 -15.52
CA ASP A 523 33.80 19.36 -15.61
C ASP A 523 34.74 19.74 -14.46
N ALA A 524 34.66 20.97 -13.94
CA ALA A 524 35.39 21.38 -12.73
C ALA A 524 34.95 20.54 -11.50
N ALA A 525 33.65 20.34 -11.32
CA ALA A 525 33.15 19.45 -10.27
C ALA A 525 33.57 17.98 -10.48
N GLN A 526 33.60 17.49 -11.73
CA GLN A 526 34.04 16.12 -12.05
C GLN A 526 35.55 15.92 -11.79
N ALA A 527 36.38 16.90 -12.13
CA ALA A 527 37.81 16.91 -11.78
C ALA A 527 38.02 16.91 -10.27
N TRP A 528 37.26 17.76 -9.54
CA TRP A 528 37.27 17.81 -8.09
C TRP A 528 36.88 16.48 -7.44
N ILE A 529 35.76 15.88 -7.89
CA ILE A 529 35.31 14.57 -7.41
C ILE A 529 36.39 13.51 -7.65
N THR A 530 36.96 13.47 -8.85
CA THR A 530 37.97 12.46 -9.21
C THR A 530 39.21 12.56 -8.34
N HIS A 531 39.65 13.78 -8.01
CA HIS A 531 40.78 14.02 -7.11
C HIS A 531 40.49 13.65 -5.65
N TRP A 532 39.30 14.01 -5.14
CA TRP A 532 38.99 13.92 -3.70
C TRP A 532 38.23 12.65 -3.27
N ARG A 533 37.60 11.89 -4.17
CA ARG A 533 36.74 10.72 -3.85
C ARG A 533 37.35 9.58 -3.02
N ASP A 534 38.68 9.49 -2.99
CA ASP A 534 39.44 8.53 -2.19
C ASP A 534 39.97 9.11 -0.87
N LYS A 535 39.79 10.42 -0.66
CA LYS A 535 40.36 11.21 0.43
C LYS A 535 39.32 11.68 1.48
N ILE A 536 37.99 11.67 1.18
CA ILE A 536 36.91 12.29 2.01
C ILE A 536 35.58 11.51 2.11
#